data_AF-A0A349PJI0-F1
#
_entry.id   AF-A0A349PJI0-F1
#
_cell.length_a   1.000
_cell.length_b   1.000
_cell.length_c   1.000
_cell.angle_alpha   90.00
_cell.angle_beta   90.00
_cell.angle_gamma   90.00
#
_symmetry.space_group_name_H-M   'P 1'
#
loop_
_entity.id
_entity.type
_entity.pdbx_description
1 polymer ?
#
loop_
_entity_poly.entity_id
_entity_poly.type
_entity_poly.pdbx_seq_one_letter_code
_entity_poly.pdbx_strand_id
1 'polypeptide(L)'
;MPELPEVQTIVDDLNKKIKGGTIVDFWSDWKKAIKSPSYEKFSRDIKNRKISGARRIGKNIFIDLSSGKTLYIHLKMTGHLLVKPHSNPLLIKERGQKISPSPLQGEGARRADEVDYFDDKVNQYIHHIWYL
;
A
#
# COMPACT_ATOMS: atom_id res chain seq x y z
N MET A 1 4.35 18.06 0.23
CA MET A 1 3.33 17.55 -0.71
C MET A 1 4.03 17.33 -2.03
N PRO A 2 3.91 16.17 -2.67
CA PRO A 2 4.53 15.95 -3.97
C PRO A 2 4.02 16.97 -5.00
N GLU A 3 4.93 17.48 -5.83
CA GLU A 3 4.57 18.37 -6.93
C GLU A 3 4.07 17.57 -8.14
N LEU A 4 3.60 18.27 -9.18
CA LEU A 4 2.98 17.63 -10.34
C LEU A 4 3.89 16.60 -11.04
N PRO A 5 5.19 16.86 -11.25
CA PRO A 5 6.10 15.88 -11.85
C PRO A 5 6.25 14.61 -11.00
N GLU A 6 6.35 14.74 -9.69
CA GLU A 6 6.52 13.61 -8.77
C GLU A 6 5.25 12.75 -8.74
N VAL A 7 4.06 13.37 -8.74
CA VAL A 7 2.80 12.63 -8.85
C VAL A 7 2.72 11.89 -10.18
N GLN A 8 3.23 12.45 -11.28
CA GLN A 8 3.31 11.74 -12.56
C GLN A 8 4.20 10.52 -12.47
N THR A 9 5.41 10.65 -11.91
CA THR A 9 6.34 9.54 -11.71
C THR A 9 5.70 8.42 -10.88
N ILE A 10 4.99 8.76 -9.81
CA ILE A 10 4.26 7.79 -8.99
C ILE A 10 3.21 7.05 -9.82
N VAL A 11 2.41 7.76 -10.62
CA VAL A 11 1.39 7.15 -11.48
C VAL A 11 1.99 6.23 -12.54
N ASP A 12 3.09 6.63 -13.16
CA ASP A 12 3.77 5.82 -14.18
C ASP A 12 4.30 4.51 -13.57
N ASP A 13 4.87 4.58 -12.37
CA ASP A 13 5.36 3.40 -11.66
C ASP A 13 4.24 2.49 -11.15
N LEU A 14 3.11 3.05 -10.70
CA LEU A 14 1.92 2.25 -10.37
C LEU A 14 1.42 1.49 -11.61
N ASN A 15 1.36 2.14 -12.77
CA ASN A 15 0.95 1.47 -14.00
C ASN A 15 1.88 0.34 -14.44
N LYS A 16 3.19 0.43 -14.14
CA LYS A 16 4.13 -0.67 -14.39
C LYS A 16 3.96 -1.84 -13.41
N LYS A 17 3.61 -1.55 -12.15
CA LYS A 17 3.69 -2.54 -11.06
C LYS A 17 2.37 -3.20 -10.70
N ILE A 18 1.25 -2.48 -10.74
CA ILE A 18 -0.03 -2.96 -10.19
C ILE A 18 -1.16 -3.05 -11.22
N LYS A 19 -0.98 -2.49 -12.42
CA LYS A 19 -1.98 -2.56 -13.49
C LYS A 19 -2.25 -4.02 -13.85
N GLY A 20 -3.52 -4.39 -13.94
CA GLY A 20 -3.96 -5.75 -14.19
C GLY A 20 -4.10 -6.62 -12.93
N GLY A 21 -3.59 -6.18 -11.77
CA GLY A 21 -3.80 -6.86 -10.48
C GLY A 21 -5.25 -6.79 -10.02
N THR A 22 -5.65 -7.68 -9.09
CA THR A 22 -7.01 -7.73 -8.57
C THR A 22 -6.99 -7.51 -7.08
N ILE A 23 -7.71 -6.50 -6.58
CA ILE A 23 -7.74 -6.23 -5.15
C ILE A 23 -8.47 -7.39 -4.45
N VAL A 24 -7.75 -8.18 -3.66
CA VAL A 24 -8.31 -9.32 -2.91
C VAL A 24 -8.76 -8.92 -1.51
N ASP A 25 -8.10 -7.93 -0.90
CA ASP A 25 -8.45 -7.45 0.43
C ASP A 25 -7.94 -6.02 0.70
N PHE A 26 -8.46 -5.40 1.75
CA PHE A 26 -8.07 -4.06 2.19
C PHE A 26 -8.11 -3.92 3.71
N TRP A 27 -7.04 -3.34 4.27
CA TRP A 27 -6.87 -3.10 5.69
C TRP A 27 -6.43 -1.66 5.98
N SER A 28 -6.83 -1.14 7.15
CA SER A 28 -6.32 0.13 7.66
C SER A 28 -6.33 0.18 9.19
N ASP A 29 -5.28 0.76 9.77
CA ASP A 29 -5.19 1.13 11.19
C ASP A 29 -6.06 2.35 11.55
N TRP A 30 -6.31 3.26 10.61
CA TRP A 30 -7.10 4.46 10.79
C TRP A 30 -8.30 4.53 9.85
N LYS A 31 -9.33 3.73 10.16
CA LYS A 31 -10.58 3.66 9.37
C LYS A 31 -11.28 5.01 9.13
N LYS A 32 -11.10 5.97 10.05
CA LYS A 32 -11.67 7.32 9.96
C LYS A 32 -11.11 8.16 8.80
N ALA A 33 -9.98 7.77 8.21
CA ALA A 33 -9.44 8.42 7.01
C ALA A 33 -10.33 8.19 5.77
N ILE A 34 -11.14 7.12 5.78
CA ILE A 34 -12.08 6.80 4.72
C ILE A 34 -13.37 7.58 4.96
N LYS A 35 -13.44 8.77 4.36
CA LYS A 35 -14.52 9.73 4.62
C LYS A 35 -15.87 9.33 4.02
N SER A 36 -15.86 8.72 2.83
CA SER A 36 -17.07 8.26 2.15
C SER A 36 -16.70 7.24 1.08
N PRO A 37 -17.36 6.06 1.03
CA PRO A 37 -18.38 5.54 1.95
C PRO A 37 -17.80 5.08 3.31
N SER A 38 -18.58 4.38 4.14
CA SER A 38 -18.04 3.75 5.37
C SER A 38 -16.93 2.76 5.04
N TYR A 39 -16.02 2.49 5.99
CA TYR A 39 -14.91 1.55 5.82
C TYR A 39 -15.38 0.18 5.30
N GLU A 40 -16.44 -0.38 5.88
CA GLU A 40 -16.96 -1.70 5.54
C GLU A 40 -17.58 -1.73 4.14
N LYS A 41 -18.22 -0.63 3.73
CA LYS A 41 -18.77 -0.50 2.38
C LYS A 41 -17.64 -0.29 1.37
N PHE A 42 -16.67 0.56 1.69
CA PHE A 42 -15.48 0.79 0.87
C PHE A 42 -14.73 -0.52 0.61
N SER A 43 -14.39 -1.27 1.67
CA SER A 43 -13.66 -2.56 1.55
C SER A 43 -14.41 -3.55 0.67
N ARG A 44 -15.73 -3.71 0.86
CA ARG A 44 -16.58 -4.55 -0.01
C ARG A 44 -16.64 -4.05 -1.44
N ASP A 45 -16.68 -2.75 -1.64
CA ASP A 45 -16.88 -2.14 -2.96
C ASP A 45 -15.68 -2.33 -3.89
N ILE A 46 -14.47 -2.42 -3.32
CA ILE A 46 -13.19 -2.50 -4.04
C ILE A 46 -12.69 -3.95 -4.16
N LYS A 47 -13.18 -4.85 -3.29
CA LYS A 47 -12.82 -6.27 -3.31
C LYS A 47 -13.21 -6.94 -4.63
N ASN A 48 -12.35 -7.83 -5.10
CA ASN A 48 -12.43 -8.56 -6.37
C ASN A 48 -12.53 -7.65 -7.60
N ARG A 49 -12.02 -6.42 -7.52
CA ARG A 49 -11.95 -5.50 -8.66
C ARG A 49 -10.56 -5.50 -9.28
N LYS A 50 -10.52 -5.56 -10.60
CA LYS A 50 -9.27 -5.52 -11.38
C LYS A 50 -8.85 -4.08 -11.59
N ILE A 51 -7.57 -3.78 -11.42
CA ILE A 51 -7.00 -2.46 -11.67
C ILE A 51 -6.80 -2.29 -13.17
N SER A 52 -7.50 -1.33 -13.78
CA SER A 52 -7.35 -1.00 -15.21
C SER A 52 -6.18 -0.05 -15.46
N GLY A 53 -5.85 0.80 -14.49
CA GLY A 53 -4.70 1.69 -14.54
C GLY A 53 -4.73 2.75 -13.44
N ALA A 54 -3.66 3.53 -13.37
CA ALA A 54 -3.56 4.73 -12.54
C ALA A 54 -3.46 5.97 -13.41
N ARG A 55 -4.01 7.09 -12.94
CA ARG A 55 -3.91 8.41 -13.57
C ARG A 55 -3.86 9.49 -12.50
N ARG A 56 -3.50 10.71 -12.88
CA ARG A 56 -3.57 11.88 -11.99
C ARG A 56 -4.46 12.98 -12.55
N ILE A 57 -5.03 13.77 -11.65
CA ILE A 57 -5.61 15.08 -11.97
C ILE A 57 -4.98 16.07 -11.00
N GLY A 58 -4.15 16.98 -11.52
CA GLY A 58 -3.32 17.83 -10.68
C GLY A 58 -2.41 16.98 -9.80
N LYS A 59 -2.52 17.18 -8.47
CA LYS A 59 -1.73 16.49 -7.44
C LYS A 59 -2.45 15.27 -6.83
N ASN A 60 -3.57 14.86 -7.42
CA ASN A 60 -4.39 13.75 -6.95
C ASN A 60 -4.17 12.51 -7.80
N ILE A 61 -4.17 11.33 -7.16
CA ILE A 61 -4.00 10.03 -7.81
C ILE A 61 -5.35 9.33 -7.87
N PHE A 62 -5.65 8.75 -9.02
CA PHE A 62 -6.85 7.96 -9.29
C PHE A 62 -6.43 6.58 -9.78
N ILE A 63 -6.91 5.52 -9.15
CA ILE A 63 -6.71 4.15 -9.61
C ILE A 63 -8.06 3.65 -10.10
N ASP A 64 -8.16 3.45 -11.41
CA ASP A 64 -9.39 2.99 -12.05
C ASP A 64 -9.51 1.47 -11.86
N LEU A 65 -10.71 1.04 -11.49
CA LEU A 65 -11.06 -0.34 -11.20
C LEU A 65 -12.11 -0.84 -12.21
N SER A 66 -12.22 -2.16 -12.34
CA SER A 66 -13.31 -2.77 -13.09
C SER A 66 -14.68 -2.35 -12.54
N SER A 67 -15.70 -2.41 -13.40
CA SER A 67 -17.07 -1.99 -13.06
C SER A 67 -17.26 -0.50 -12.78
N GLY A 68 -16.40 0.36 -13.37
CA GLY A 68 -16.59 1.81 -13.38
C GLY A 68 -16.31 2.52 -12.05
N LYS A 69 -15.64 1.85 -11.11
CA LYS A 69 -15.23 2.46 -9.84
C LYS A 69 -13.81 3.01 -9.94
N THR A 70 -13.51 4.03 -9.14
CA THR A 70 -12.18 4.63 -9.06
C THR A 70 -11.80 4.86 -7.60
N LEU A 71 -10.60 4.43 -7.22
CA LEU A 71 -9.99 4.80 -5.94
C LEU A 71 -9.36 6.17 -6.07
N TYR A 72 -9.69 7.06 -5.14
CA TYR A 72 -9.11 8.38 -5.04
C TYR A 72 -8.11 8.45 -3.89
N ILE A 73 -6.88 8.87 -4.19
CA ILE A 73 -5.77 8.96 -3.24
C ILE A 73 -5.17 10.36 -3.29
N HIS A 74 -5.02 10.98 -2.12
CA HIS A 74 -4.36 12.28 -1.96
C HIS A 74 -3.22 12.16 -0.95
N LEU A 75 -1.97 12.28 -1.41
CA LEU A 75 -0.77 12.06 -0.58
C LEU A 75 -0.53 13.12 0.51
N LYS A 76 -1.16 14.30 0.40
CA LYS A 76 -0.97 15.42 1.34
C LYS A 76 0.52 15.76 1.42
N MET A 77 1.05 16.07 2.60
CA MET A 77 2.42 16.57 2.72
C MET A 77 3.48 15.49 2.58
N THR A 78 3.29 14.35 3.26
CA THR A 78 4.31 13.31 3.48
C THR A 78 3.83 11.89 3.14
N GLY A 79 2.61 11.76 2.62
CA GLY A 79 2.10 10.46 2.19
C GLY A 79 2.92 9.90 1.04
N HIS A 80 3.14 8.60 1.08
CA HIS A 80 3.87 7.85 0.07
C HIS A 80 3.17 6.52 -0.19
N LEU A 81 3.47 5.90 -1.34
CA LEU A 81 2.93 4.61 -1.72
C LEU A 81 4.08 3.61 -1.84
N LEU A 82 3.93 2.47 -1.19
CA LEU A 82 4.88 1.37 -1.26
C LEU A 82 4.22 0.18 -1.96
N VAL A 83 4.94 -0.42 -2.90
CA VAL A 83 4.54 -1.69 -3.53
C VAL A 83 5.56 -2.74 -3.12
N LYS A 84 5.10 -3.76 -2.40
CA LYS A 84 5.93 -4.88 -1.95
C LYS A 84 5.51 -6.14 -2.72
N PRO A 85 6.44 -6.88 -3.36
CA PRO A 85 6.12 -8.19 -3.88
C PRO A 85 5.70 -9.09 -2.72
N HIS A 86 4.65 -9.88 -2.92
CA HIS A 86 4.27 -10.90 -1.94
C HIS A 86 5.35 -11.99 -1.97
N SER A 87 6.34 -11.87 -1.09
CA SER A 87 7.38 -12.88 -0.95
C SER A 87 6.74 -14.14 -0.37
N ASN A 88 6.51 -15.15 -1.21
CA ASN A 88 6.15 -16.48 -0.75
C ASN A 88 7.30 -16.98 0.15
N PRO A 89 7.07 -17.23 1.45
CA PRO A 89 8.13 -17.66 2.37
C PRO A 89 8.88 -18.91 1.89
N LEU A 90 8.22 -19.74 1.07
CA LEU A 90 8.79 -20.97 0.53
C LEU A 90 9.88 -20.73 -0.54
N LEU A 91 9.81 -19.63 -1.30
CA LEU A 91 10.80 -19.30 -2.34
C LEU A 91 12.09 -18.68 -1.76
N ILE A 92 12.05 -18.22 -0.50
CA ILE A 92 13.19 -17.58 0.14
C ILE A 92 14.18 -18.63 0.66
N LYS A 93 13.75 -19.89 0.92
CA LYS A 93 14.64 -20.95 1.40
C LYS A 93 15.67 -21.45 0.36
N GLU A 94 15.41 -21.33 -0.94
CA GLU A 94 16.32 -21.87 -1.97
C GLU A 94 17.50 -20.96 -2.31
N ARG A 95 17.36 -19.65 -2.10
CA ARG A 95 18.48 -18.72 -2.26
C ARG A 95 19.09 -18.51 -0.88
N GLY A 96 20.24 -19.15 -0.63
CA GLY A 96 21.05 -19.02 0.59
C GLY A 96 21.59 -17.61 0.90
N GLN A 97 20.83 -16.56 0.60
CA GLN A 97 21.05 -15.24 1.16
C GLN A 97 20.58 -15.26 2.61
N LYS A 98 21.50 -14.93 3.53
CA LYS A 98 21.14 -14.51 4.89
C LYS A 98 20.14 -13.37 4.76
N ILE A 99 18.87 -13.68 5.01
CA ILE A 99 17.82 -12.69 5.16
C ILE A 99 18.15 -11.98 6.47
N SER A 100 18.66 -10.75 6.39
CA SER A 100 18.52 -9.83 7.51
C SER A 100 17.03 -9.77 7.83
N PRO A 101 16.60 -10.08 9.07
CA PRO A 101 15.18 -10.16 9.38
C PRO A 101 14.52 -8.85 8.96
N SER A 102 13.55 -8.95 8.04
CA SER A 102 12.66 -7.83 7.78
C SER A 102 11.95 -7.55 9.10
N PRO A 103 11.91 -6.29 9.58
CA PRO A 103 11.28 -5.96 10.87
C PRO A 103 9.77 -6.28 10.94
N LEU A 104 9.18 -6.72 9.82
CA LEU A 104 7.76 -6.96 9.64
C LEU A 104 7.31 -8.40 9.96
N GLN A 105 8.11 -9.22 10.65
CA GLN A 105 7.66 -10.51 11.19
C GLN A 105 7.57 -10.42 12.71
N GLY A 106 6.34 -10.21 13.19
CA GLY A 106 6.00 -10.32 14.60
C GLY A 106 6.04 -11.77 15.09
N GLU A 107 6.38 -11.87 16.37
CA GLU A 107 6.24 -13.03 17.28
C GLU A 107 7.23 -14.18 17.11
N GLY A 108 8.49 -13.90 17.45
CA GLY A 108 9.47 -14.92 17.84
C GLY A 108 10.65 -14.29 18.59
N ALA A 109 10.61 -14.36 19.93
CA ALA A 109 11.70 -14.05 20.87
C ALA A 109 12.66 -12.91 20.47
N ARG A 110 12.20 -11.66 20.62
CA ARG A 110 13.03 -10.46 20.39
C ARG A 110 14.18 -10.41 21.40
N ARG A 111 15.43 -10.34 20.92
CA ARG A 111 16.59 -9.91 21.74
C ARG A 111 16.35 -8.46 22.17
N ALA A 112 16.80 -8.10 23.38
CA ALA A 112 16.55 -6.80 24.01
C ALA A 112 17.07 -5.56 23.23
N ASP A 113 17.76 -5.74 22.10
CA ASP A 113 18.42 -4.67 21.34
C ASP A 113 17.79 -4.41 19.95
N GLU A 114 16.67 -5.04 19.60
CA GLU A 114 15.97 -4.78 18.33
C GLU A 114 14.96 -3.61 18.50
N VAL A 115 15.42 -2.39 18.23
CA VAL A 115 14.57 -1.20 18.23
C VAL A 115 13.54 -1.33 17.10
N ASP A 116 12.26 -1.47 17.45
CA ASP A 116 11.15 -1.47 16.50
C ASP A 116 10.92 -0.02 16.02
N TYR A 117 11.54 0.35 14.90
CA TYR A 117 11.46 1.70 14.34
C TYR A 117 10.04 2.14 13.97
N PHE A 118 9.08 1.20 13.87
CA PHE A 118 7.68 1.52 13.61
C PHE A 118 6.94 2.02 14.87
N ASP A 119 7.48 1.77 16.06
CA ASP A 119 6.98 2.32 17.33
C ASP A 119 7.59 3.71 17.65
N ASP A 120 8.51 4.20 16.81
CA ASP A 120 9.06 5.54 16.96
C ASP A 120 7.97 6.59 16.69
N LYS A 121 7.87 7.59 17.56
CA LYS A 121 6.96 8.74 17.42
C LYS A 121 7.12 9.45 16.07
N VAL A 122 8.31 9.48 15.48
CA VAL A 122 8.53 10.14 14.19
C VAL A 122 8.07 9.31 12.99
N ASN A 123 7.85 8.00 13.17
CA ASN A 123 7.45 7.06 12.11
C ASN A 123 5.99 6.60 12.21
N GLN A 124 5.17 7.35 12.95
CA GLN A 124 3.74 7.08 13.09
C GLN A 124 2.98 7.50 11.82
N TYR A 125 2.97 6.63 10.82
CA TYR A 125 2.14 6.79 9.61
C TYR A 125 0.77 6.14 9.81
N ILE A 126 -0.23 6.67 9.11
CA ILE A 126 -1.49 5.95 8.89
C ILE A 126 -1.25 4.95 7.76
N HIS A 127 -1.60 3.70 8.00
CA HIS A 127 -1.44 2.62 7.06
C HIS A 127 -2.76 2.27 6.38
N HIS A 128 -2.70 2.24 5.05
CA HIS A 128 -3.72 1.69 4.17
C HIS A 128 -3.06 0.61 3.32
N ILE A 129 -3.49 -0.64 3.47
CA ILE A 129 -2.88 -1.78 2.80
C ILE A 129 -3.91 -2.40 1.87
N TRP A 130 -3.56 -2.47 0.59
CA TRP A 130 -4.30 -3.20 -0.42
C TRP A 130 -3.54 -4.48 -0.76
N TYR A 131 -4.25 -5.59 -0.77
CA TYR A 131 -3.72 -6.87 -1.21
C TYR A 131 -4.18 -7.09 -2.65
N LEU A 132 -3.24 -7.42 -3.54
CA LEU A 132 -3.46 -7.59 -4.98
C LEU A 132 -3.24 -9.03 -5.45
#